data_AF-M2R4X8-F1
#
_entry.id   AF-M2R4X8-F1
#
_cell.length_a   1.000
_cell.length_b   1.000
_cell.length_c   1.000
_cell.angle_alpha   90.00
_cell.angle_beta   90.00
_cell.angle_gamma   90.00
#
_symmetry.space_group_name_H-M   'P 1'
#
loop_
_entity.id
_entity.type
_entity.pdbx_description
1 polymer ?
#
loop_
_entity_poly.entity_id
_entity_poly.type
_entity_poly.pdbx_seq_one_letter_code
_entity_poly.pdbx_strand_id
1 'polypeptide(L)'
;MADQRDIDIRFTRAFNSAKALHDDDLLDECVANARELLEDPAIPHYHPMKTLLLLGSALEVLNEAFHCWEESDALWKLIRSWHPEGQNSDVDKVMAEVRTSFD
;
A
#
# COMPACT_ATOMS: atom_id res chain seq x y z
N MET A 1 -23.43 -6.05 -6.37
CA MET A 1 -22.26 -6.13 -5.47
C MET A 1 -21.08 -6.45 -6.37
N ALA A 2 -20.08 -5.58 -6.43
CA ALA A 2 -18.83 -5.95 -7.08
C ALA A 2 -18.21 -7.13 -6.31
N ASP A 3 -17.68 -8.13 -7.01
CA ASP A 3 -16.96 -9.22 -6.36
C ASP A 3 -15.71 -8.64 -5.69
N GLN A 4 -15.34 -9.12 -4.50
CA GLN A 4 -14.13 -8.65 -3.79
C GLN A 4 -12.89 -8.78 -4.69
N ARG A 5 -12.88 -9.78 -5.56
CA ARG A 5 -11.84 -9.98 -6.57
C ARG A 5 -11.75 -8.85 -7.59
N ASP A 6 -12.88 -8.30 -8.03
CA ASP A 6 -12.89 -7.19 -9.00
C ASP A 6 -12.36 -5.90 -8.35
N ILE A 7 -12.65 -5.70 -7.06
CA ILE A 7 -12.11 -4.61 -6.25
C ILE A 7 -10.60 -4.76 -6.14
N ASP A 8 -10.11 -5.92 -5.69
CA ASP A 8 -8.67 -6.18 -5.54
C ASP A 8 -7.91 -6.02 -6.87
N ILE A 9 -8.48 -6.47 -8.00
CA ILE A 9 -7.87 -6.29 -9.33
C ILE A 9 -7.80 -4.81 -9.71
N ARG A 10 -8.85 -4.02 -9.46
CA ARG A 10 -8.86 -2.58 -9.74
C ARG A 10 -7.77 -1.87 -8.93
N PHE A 11 -7.70 -2.13 -7.63
CA PHE A 11 -6.69 -1.50 -6.76
C PHE A 11 -5.27 -1.97 -7.09
N THR A 12 -5.08 -3.23 -7.45
CA THR A 12 -3.79 -3.74 -7.93
C THR A 12 -3.33 -3.01 -9.18
N ARG A 13 -4.23 -2.80 -10.16
CA ARG A 13 -3.90 -2.05 -11.38
C ARG A 13 -3.55 -0.60 -11.08
N ALA A 14 -4.35 0.07 -10.26
CA ALA A 14 -4.09 1.46 -9.90
C ALA A 14 -2.78 1.62 -9.14
N PHE A 15 -2.49 0.72 -8.19
CA PHE A 15 -1.20 0.68 -7.50
C PHE A 15 -0.03 0.47 -8.47
N ASN A 16 -0.15 -0.46 -9.42
CA ASN A 16 0.89 -0.70 -10.41
C ASN A 16 1.12 0.51 -11.33
N SER A 17 0.06 1.27 -11.66
CA SER A 17 0.19 2.53 -12.38
C SER A 17 0.94 3.58 -11.57
N ALA A 18 0.60 3.75 -10.29
CA ALA A 18 1.32 4.67 -9.40
C ALA A 18 2.80 4.27 -9.24
N LYS A 19 3.07 2.96 -9.12
CA LYS A 19 4.44 2.44 -9.07
C LYS A 19 5.21 2.71 -10.36
N ALA A 20 4.60 2.56 -11.53
CA ALA A 20 5.26 2.88 -12.79
C ALA A 20 5.66 4.36 -12.87
N LEU A 21 4.80 5.28 -12.37
CA LEU A 21 5.14 6.70 -12.27
C LEU A 21 6.34 6.95 -11.35
N HIS A 22 6.43 6.22 -10.23
CA HIS A 22 7.59 6.27 -9.35
C HIS A 22 8.86 5.75 -10.05
N ASP A 23 8.76 4.64 -10.76
CA ASP A 23 9.88 4.04 -11.48
C ASP A 23 10.37 4.93 -12.65
N ASP A 24 9.48 5.74 -13.22
CA ASP A 24 9.75 6.74 -14.28
C ASP A 24 10.18 8.12 -13.73
N ASP A 25 10.41 8.26 -12.42
CA ASP A 25 10.79 9.51 -11.73
C ASP A 25 9.73 10.64 -11.81
N LEU A 26 8.48 10.29 -12.14
CA LEU A 26 7.32 11.18 -12.16
C LEU A 26 6.68 11.25 -10.78
N LEU A 27 7.46 11.73 -9.79
CA LEU A 27 7.10 11.64 -8.38
C LEU A 27 5.84 12.43 -7.99
N ASP A 28 5.62 13.61 -8.56
CA ASP A 28 4.40 14.41 -8.30
C ASP A 28 3.13 13.67 -8.72
N GLU A 29 3.16 13.00 -9.88
CA GLU A 29 2.05 12.22 -10.40
C GLU A 29 1.85 10.94 -9.57
N CYS A 30 2.96 10.31 -9.13
CA CYS A 30 2.92 9.18 -8.21
C CYS A 30 2.25 9.58 -6.88
N VAL A 31 2.66 10.70 -6.28
CA VAL A 31 2.09 11.22 -5.02
C VAL A 31 0.60 11.47 -5.16
N ALA A 32 0.17 12.13 -6.25
CA ALA A 32 -1.23 12.39 -6.51
C ALA A 32 -2.06 11.09 -6.62
N ASN A 33 -1.59 10.11 -7.40
CA ASN A 33 -2.27 8.83 -7.57
C ASN A 33 -2.30 8.00 -6.27
N ALA A 34 -1.19 8.00 -5.51
CA ALA A 34 -1.11 7.28 -4.24
C ALA A 34 -2.07 7.87 -3.19
N ARG A 35 -2.20 9.21 -3.13
CA ARG A 35 -3.18 9.87 -2.26
C ARG A 35 -4.62 9.54 -2.67
N GLU A 36 -4.94 9.61 -3.96
CA GLU A 36 -6.27 9.23 -4.47
C GLU A 36 -6.64 7.79 -4.10
N LEU A 37 -5.68 6.86 -4.17
CA LEU A 37 -5.89 5.47 -3.76
C LEU A 37 -6.21 5.33 -2.27
N LEU A 38 -5.53 6.09 -1.41
CA LEU A 38 -5.76 6.06 0.04
C LEU A 38 -7.08 6.72 0.45
N GLU A 39 -7.59 7.65 -0.35
CA GLU A 39 -8.89 8.29 -0.13
C GLU A 39 -10.08 7.42 -0.57
N ASP A 40 -9.88 6.39 -1.39
CA ASP A 40 -10.96 5.50 -1.84
C ASP A 40 -11.43 4.59 -0.67
N PRO A 41 -12.68 4.75 -0.17
CA PRO A 41 -13.19 3.96 0.96
C PRO A 41 -13.37 2.47 0.63
N ALA A 42 -13.31 2.09 -0.65
CA ALA A 42 -13.37 0.70 -1.08
C ALA A 42 -11.98 0.02 -1.08
N ILE A 43 -10.92 0.72 -0.65
CA ILE A 43 -9.58 0.17 -0.65
C ILE A 43 -9.49 -1.09 0.24
N PRO A 44 -9.07 -2.25 -0.31
CA PRO A 44 -8.95 -3.46 0.49
C PRO A 44 -7.82 -3.31 1.50
N HIS A 45 -8.00 -3.82 2.71
CA HIS A 45 -7.14 -3.64 3.90
C HIS A 45 -5.61 -3.74 3.70
N TYR A 46 -5.14 -4.46 2.67
CA TYR A 46 -3.70 -4.64 2.39
C TYR A 46 -3.11 -3.60 1.44
N HIS A 47 -3.93 -3.02 0.56
CA HIS A 47 -3.48 -2.01 -0.39
C HIS A 47 -2.99 -0.70 0.27
N PRO A 48 -3.58 -0.20 1.38
CA PRO A 48 -3.13 1.02 2.02
C PRO A 48 -1.68 0.93 2.48
N MET A 49 -1.23 -0.22 3.00
CA MET A 49 0.17 -0.40 3.41
C MET A 49 1.13 -0.22 2.22
N LYS A 50 0.88 -0.92 1.11
CA LYS A 50 1.71 -0.80 -0.10
C LYS A 50 1.71 0.63 -0.64
N THR A 51 0.54 1.28 -0.66
CA THR A 51 0.39 2.65 -1.16
C THR A 51 1.07 3.68 -0.26
N LEU A 52 1.00 3.53 1.06
CA LEU A 52 1.71 4.39 2.02
C LEU A 52 3.23 4.29 1.85
N LEU A 53 3.76 3.11 1.56
CA LEU A 53 5.20 2.95 1.31
C LEU A 53 5.64 3.65 0.04
N LEU A 54 4.88 3.45 -1.04
CA LEU A 54 5.12 4.13 -2.31
C LEU A 54 5.01 5.66 -2.17
N LEU A 55 4.02 6.13 -1.40
CA LEU A 55 3.86 7.54 -1.11
C LEU A 55 5.06 8.06 -0.32
N GLY A 56 5.49 7.35 0.73
CA GLY A 56 6.64 7.73 1.54
C GLY A 56 7.95 7.77 0.76
N SER A 57 8.14 6.89 -0.23
CA SER A 57 9.33 6.93 -1.09
C SER A 57 9.29 8.05 -2.14
N ALA A 58 8.10 8.46 -2.59
CA ALA A 58 7.91 9.54 -3.56
C ALA A 58 7.96 10.95 -2.94
N LEU A 59 7.77 11.08 -1.62
CA LEU A 59 7.72 12.37 -0.93
C LEU A 59 9.11 12.92 -0.64
N GLU A 60 9.37 14.16 -1.05
CA GLU A 60 10.61 14.88 -0.70
C GLU A 60 10.63 15.34 0.78
N VAL A 61 9.44 15.52 1.37
CA VAL A 61 9.30 15.99 2.75
C VAL A 61 9.47 14.83 3.72
N LEU A 62 10.65 14.74 4.33
CA LEU A 62 11.02 13.66 5.27
C LEU A 62 9.97 13.42 6.38
N ASN A 63 9.33 14.46 6.88
CA ASN A 63 8.30 14.31 7.92
C ASN A 63 7.03 13.62 7.39
N GLU A 64 6.59 13.96 6.17
CA GLU A 64 5.43 13.31 5.54
C GLU A 64 5.77 11.88 5.15
N ALA A 65 6.99 11.63 4.65
CA ALA A 65 7.48 10.29 4.37
C ALA A 65 7.50 9.42 5.63
N PHE A 66 8.01 9.96 6.74
CA PHE A 66 8.04 9.26 8.03
C PHE A 66 6.64 8.94 8.55
N HIS A 67 5.70 9.88 8.44
CA HIS A 67 4.30 9.63 8.81
C HIS A 67 3.70 8.47 8.00
N CYS A 68 3.96 8.42 6.69
CA CYS A 68 3.50 7.31 5.85
C CYS A 68 4.06 5.96 6.33
N TRP A 69 5.32 5.93 6.75
CA TRP A 69 5.94 4.73 7.28
C TRP A 69 5.37 4.31 8.63
N GLU A 70 5.12 5.26 9.53
CA GLU A 70 4.47 4.99 10.82
C GLU A 70 3.06 4.43 10.64
N GLU A 71 2.27 5.01 9.72
CA GLU A 71 0.93 4.51 9.40
C GLU A 71 0.98 3.10 8.79
N SER A 72 1.94 2.86 7.89
CA SER A 72 2.13 1.53 7.31
C SER A 72 2.51 0.50 8.37
N ASP A 73 3.38 0.84 9.33
CA ASP A 73 3.77 -0.04 10.44
C ASP A 73 2.61 -0.27 11.43
N ALA A 74 1.82 0.75 11.71
CA ALA A 74 0.62 0.61 12.54
C ALA A 74 -0.39 -0.35 11.91
N LEU A 75 -0.66 -0.20 10.61
CA LEU A 75 -1.52 -1.11 9.85
C LEU A 75 -0.96 -2.53 9.84
N TRP A 76 0.36 -2.69 9.66
CA TRP A 76 1.01 -3.99 9.72
C TRP A 76 0.77 -4.68 11.06
N LYS A 77 1.02 -3.98 12.17
CA LYS A 77 0.80 -4.50 13.53
C LYS A 77 -0.66 -4.85 13.77
N LEU A 78 -1.59 -4.03 13.29
CA LEU A 78 -3.02 -4.30 13.38
C LEU A 78 -3.40 -5.59 12.65
N ILE A 79 -2.97 -5.77 11.40
CA ILE A 79 -3.25 -7.00 10.64
C ILE A 79 -2.63 -8.21 11.32
N ARG A 80 -1.37 -8.13 11.80
CA ARG A 80 -0.74 -9.25 12.52
C ARG A 80 -1.42 -9.59 13.85
N SER A 81 -2.11 -8.63 14.47
CA SER A 81 -2.91 -8.89 15.67
C SER A 81 -4.17 -9.73 15.37
N TRP A 82 -4.77 -9.56 14.19
CA TRP A 82 -5.97 -10.29 13.76
C TRP A 82 -5.64 -11.58 13.01
N HIS A 83 -4.51 -11.60 12.31
CA HIS A 83 -4.00 -12.70 11.53
C HIS A 83 -2.54 -13.00 11.91
N PRO A 84 -2.32 -13.70 13.04
CA PRO A 84 -1.01 -14.20 13.41
C PRO A 84 -0.39 -15.02 12.28
N GLU A 85 0.94 -14.92 12.15
CA GLU A 85 1.70 -15.65 11.13
C GLU A 85 1.41 -17.16 11.17
N GLY A 86 1.20 -17.75 10.00
CA GLY A 86 0.89 -19.17 9.84
C GLY A 86 -0.60 -19.50 9.94
N GLN A 87 -1.47 -18.55 10.28
CA GLN A 87 -2.93 -18.78 10.33
C GLN A 87 -3.64 -18.52 9.00
N ASN A 88 -3.07 -17.66 8.15
CA ASN A 88 -3.65 -17.33 6.86
C ASN A 88 -2.54 -17.14 5.82
N SER A 89 -2.37 -18.14 4.97
CA SER A 89 -1.31 -18.16 3.94
C SER A 89 -1.41 -17.01 2.95
N ASP A 90 -2.62 -16.53 2.66
CA ASP A 90 -2.81 -15.41 1.73
C ASP A 90 -2.37 -14.11 2.38
N VAL A 91 -2.72 -13.90 3.66
CA VAL A 91 -2.24 -12.76 4.45
C VAL A 91 -0.73 -12.82 4.60
N ASP A 92 -0.17 -13.98 4.95
CA ASP A 92 1.27 -14.14 5.12
C ASP A 92 2.03 -13.82 3.84
N LYS A 93 1.51 -14.24 2.68
CA LYS A 93 2.08 -13.91 1.37
C LYS A 93 2.05 -12.41 1.11
N VAL A 94 0.91 -11.75 1.31
CA VAL A 94 0.77 -10.31 1.08
C VAL A 94 1.69 -9.50 2.00
N MET A 95 1.79 -9.92 3.26
CA MET A 95 2.68 -9.31 4.24
C MET A 95 4.16 -9.54 3.86
N ALA A 96 4.55 -10.72 3.38
CA ALA A 96 5.91 -10.96 2.91
C ALA A 96 6.28 -10.07 1.69
N GLU A 97 5.35 -9.87 0.75
CA GLU A 97 5.54 -8.95 -0.39
C GLU A 97 5.75 -7.50 0.08
N VAL A 98 4.93 -7.04 1.03
CA VAL A 98 5.07 -5.71 1.63
C VAL A 98 6.43 -5.57 2.33
N ARG A 99 6.85 -6.57 3.12
CA ARG A 99 8.17 -6.61 3.80
C ARG A 99 9.33 -6.49 2.81
N THR A 100 9.25 -7.14 1.66
CA THR A 100 10.29 -7.08 0.62
C THR A 100 10.38 -5.70 -0.02
N SER A 101 9.35 -4.87 0.11
CA SER A 101 9.36 -3.48 -0.36
C SER A 101 9.95 -2.50 0.66
N PHE A 102 10.23 -2.96 1.89
CA PHE A 102 10.90 -2.18 2.96
C PHE A 102 12.43 -2.37 2.99
N ASP A 103 12.96 -3.43 2.36
CA ASP A 103 14.37 -3.88 2.44
C ASP A 103 15.13 -3.49 1.17
#